data_AF-A0A922SJQ9-F1
#
_entry.id   AF-A0A922SJQ9-F1
#
_cell.length_a   1.000
_cell.length_b   1.000
_cell.length_c   1.000
_cell.angle_alpha   90.00
_cell.angle_beta   90.00
_cell.angle_gamma   90.00
#
_symmetry.space_group_name_H-M   'P 1'
#
loop_
_entity.id
_entity.type
_entity.pdbx_description
1 polymer ?
#
loop_
_entity_poly.entity_id
_entity_poly.type
_entity_poly.pdbx_seq_one_letter_code
_entity_poly.pdbx_strand_id
1 'polypeptide(L)' 'MIPVPQYPLFSGTLSELGLRRADYFLDEDNDWALQTCELERCWREASEHSHVRALVVINPGNPTGQVSTLQQMLLLNL' A
#
# COMPACT_ATOMS: atom_id res chain seq x y z
N MET A 1 -2.23 4.17 -4.21
CA MET A 1 -1.75 3.85 -2.85
C MET A 1 -0.61 2.85 -2.96
N ILE A 2 0.50 3.07 -2.26
CA ILE A 2 1.70 2.20 -2.27
C ILE A 2 2.13 1.88 -0.82
N PRO A 3 2.68 0.68 -0.56
CA PRO A 3 3.10 0.30 0.79
C PRO A 3 4.33 1.08 1.24
N VAL A 4 4.46 1.29 2.54
CA VAL A 4 5.70 1.74 3.19
C VAL A 4 6.07 0.75 4.30
N PRO A 5 7.31 0.23 4.32
CA PRO A 5 8.39 0.45 3.36
C PRO A 5 8.20 -0.33 2.03
N GLN A 6 8.82 0.16 0.94
CA GLN A 6 8.85 -0.52 -0.36
C GLN A 6 10.14 -0.25 -1.13
N TYR A 7 10.54 -1.19 -1.99
CA TYR A 7 11.61 -0.98 -2.97
C TYR A 7 11.26 0.19 -3.91
N PRO A 8 12.13 1.19 -4.11
CA PRO A 8 11.78 2.54 -4.60
C PRO A 8 11.23 2.66 -6.04
N LEU A 9 10.96 1.53 -6.72
CA LEU A 9 10.41 1.49 -8.07
C LEU A 9 9.12 2.30 -8.20
N PHE A 10 8.11 2.05 -7.37
CA PHE A 10 6.81 2.72 -7.53
C PHE A 10 6.89 4.21 -7.20
N SER A 11 7.60 4.58 -6.13
CA SER A 11 7.81 5.99 -5.78
C SER A 11 8.54 6.76 -6.88
N GLY A 12 9.53 6.14 -7.54
CA GLY A 12 10.24 6.71 -8.68
C GLY A 12 9.31 6.92 -9.88
N THR A 13 8.64 5.86 -10.32
CA THR A 13 7.73 5.89 -11.47
C THR A 13 6.57 6.87 -11.28
N LEU A 14 5.96 6.95 -10.09
CA LEU A 14 4.90 7.91 -9.81
C LEU A 14 5.41 9.36 -9.92
N SER A 15 6.63 9.62 -9.45
CA SER A 15 7.26 10.94 -9.54
C SER A 15 7.56 11.32 -11.00
N GLU A 16 8.12 10.40 -11.78
CA GLU A 16 8.41 10.59 -13.21
C GLU A 16 7.15 10.88 -14.04
N LEU A 17 6.03 10.25 -13.69
CA LEU A 17 4.74 10.45 -14.35
C LEU A 17 3.95 11.65 -13.82
N GLY A 18 4.47 12.39 -12.83
CA GLY A 18 3.78 13.52 -12.20
C GLY A 18 2.49 13.10 -11.45
N LEU A 19 2.42 11.85 -10.99
CA LEU A 19 1.28 11.31 -10.26
C LEU A 19 1.45 11.53 -8.76
N ARG A 20 0.36 11.91 -8.08
CA ARG A 20 0.34 11.99 -6.63
C ARG A 20 0.35 10.58 -6.04
N ARG A 21 1.33 10.30 -5.19
CA ARG A 21 1.38 9.06 -4.40
C ARG A 21 0.54 9.18 -3.13
N ALA A 22 0.11 8.04 -2.61
CA ALA A 22 -0.58 7.90 -1.33
C ALA A 22 0.05 6.72 -0.60
N ASP A 23 0.61 6.97 0.57
CA ASP A 23 1.46 6.02 1.28
C ASP A 23 0.63 5.36 2.39
N TYR A 24 0.57 4.02 2.39
CA TYR A 24 -0.05 3.25 3.48
C TYR A 24 1.03 2.46 4.22
N PHE A 25 0.97 2.44 5.54
CA PHE A 25 2.04 1.87 6.37
C PHE A 25 1.77 0.39 6.68
N LEU A 26 2.78 -0.45 6.53
CA LEU A 26 2.73 -1.83 7.00
C LEU A 26 2.96 -1.87 8.51
N ASP A 27 2.33 -2.83 9.18
CA ASP A 27 2.39 -2.98 10.63
C ASP A 27 3.66 -3.73 11.05
N GLU A 28 4.72 -2.98 11.38
CA GLU A 28 6.03 -3.53 11.76
C GLU A 28 5.94 -4.47 12.97
N ASP A 29 5.11 -4.13 13.97
CA ASP A 29 4.93 -4.93 15.19
C ASP A 29 4.17 -6.26 14.92
N ASN A 30 3.51 -6.35 13.77
CA ASN A 30 2.73 -7.51 13.34
C ASN A 30 3.26 -8.10 12.03
N ASP A 31 4.58 -8.32 11.96
CA ASP A 31 5.26 -8.98 10.83
C ASP A 31 4.98 -8.31 9.47
N TRP A 32 4.97 -6.98 9.46
CA TRP A 32 4.69 -6.17 8.28
C TRP A 32 3.34 -6.48 7.63
N ALA A 33 2.36 -6.88 8.43
CA ALA A 33 1.01 -7.18 7.98
C ALA A 33 0.34 -5.94 7.36
N LEU A 34 -0.42 -6.19 6.29
CA LEU A 34 -1.33 -5.21 5.73
C LEU A 34 -2.63 -5.21 6.55
N GLN A 35 -3.08 -4.01 6.95
CA GLN A 35 -4.29 -3.79 7.74
C GLN A 35 -5.34 -2.99 6.94
N THR A 36 -6.59 -3.45 6.93
CA THR A 36 -7.68 -2.76 6.21
C THR A 36 -7.97 -1.37 6.78
N CYS A 37 -7.86 -1.18 8.10
CA CYS A 37 -8.04 0.12 8.73
C CYS A 37 -7.02 1.17 8.25
N GLU A 38 -5.78 0.74 7.99
CA GLU A 38 -4.73 1.61 7.45
C GLU A 38 -4.96 1.93 5.97
N LEU A 39 -5.46 0.96 5.19
CA LEU A 39 -5.88 1.21 3.82
C LEU A 39 -7.03 2.22 3.76
N GLU A 40 -8.03 2.10 4.64
CA GLU A 40 -9.13 3.06 4.74
C GLU A 40 -8.65 4.46 5.13
N ARG A 41 -7.74 4.57 6.10
CA ARG A 41 -7.13 5.84 6.53
C ARG A 41 -6.43 6.51 5.35
N CYS A 42 -5.53 5.79 4.69
CA CYS A 42 -4.77 6.28 3.54
C CYS A 42 -5.68 6.67 2.37
N TRP A 43 -6.72 5.88 2.08
CA TRP A 43 -7.69 6.19 1.02
C TRP A 43 -8.47 7.48 1.32
N ARG A 44 -8.96 7.66 2.56
CA ARG A 44 -9.72 8.86 2.96
C ARG A 44 -8.85 10.11 2.81
N GLU A 45 -7.65 10.09 3.38
CA GLU A 45 -6.69 11.21 3.29
C GLU A 45 -6.35 11.55 1.84
N ALA A 46 -6.02 10.55 1.01
CA ALA A 46 -5.72 10.77 -0.39
C ALA A 46 -6.93 11.30 -1.18
N SER A 47 -8.15 10.89 -0.80
CA SER A 47 -9.39 11.28 -1.46
C SER A 47 -9.79 12.74 -1.24
N GLU A 48 -9.22 13.41 -0.23
CA GLU A 48 -9.41 14.85 -0.02
C GLU A 48 -8.80 15.70 -1.15
N HIS A 49 -7.81 15.16 -1.87
CA HIS A 49 -7.03 15.91 -2.85
C HIS A 49 -6.88 15.19 -4.20
N SER A 50 -7.34 13.94 -4.33
CA SER A 50 -7.13 13.11 -5.52
C SER A 50 -8.12 11.97 -5.63
N HIS A 51 -8.41 11.52 -6.85
CA HIS A 51 -9.13 10.27 -7.05
C HIS A 51 -8.16 9.09 -6.98
N VAL A 52 -8.25 8.26 -5.94
CA VAL A 52 -7.44 7.04 -5.84
C VAL A 52 -7.82 6.07 -6.96
N ARG A 53 -6.84 5.68 -7.79
CA ARG A 53 -7.06 4.83 -8.96
C ARG A 53 -6.61 3.38 -8.79
N ALA A 54 -5.66 3.14 -7.90
CA ALA A 54 -5.05 1.83 -7.73
C ALA A 54 -4.47 1.67 -6.32
N LEU A 55 -4.51 0.42 -5.84
CA LEU A 55 -3.76 -0.08 -4.69
C LEU A 55 -2.67 -1.00 -5.20
N VAL A 56 -1.43 -0.76 -4.78
CA VAL A 56 -0.30 -1.66 -5.05
C VAL A 56 -0.10 -2.53 -3.83
N VAL A 57 0.00 -3.84 -4.00
CA VAL A 57 0.41 -4.79 -2.95
C VAL A 57 1.62 -5.56 -3.45
N ILE A 58 2.64 -5.70 -2.61
CA ILE A 58 3.87 -6.44 -2.92
C ILE A 58 3.85 -7.74 -2.11
N ASN A 59 3.75 -8.89 -2.79
CA ASN A 59 3.65 -10.21 -2.16
C ASN A 59 4.42 -11.27 -2.98
N PRO A 60 5.45 -11.95 -2.43
CA PRO A 60 6.08 -11.67 -1.14
C PRO A 60 6.60 -10.23 -1.06
N GLY A 61 6.58 -9.64 0.13
CA GLY A 61 6.94 -8.23 0.32
C GLY A 61 8.43 -7.97 0.11
N ASN A 62 8.74 -6.78 -0.40
CA ASN A 62 10.10 -6.28 -0.62
C ASN A 62 10.15 -4.81 -0.17
N PRO A 63 10.94 -4.44 0.86
CA PRO A 63 12.06 -5.18 1.47
C PRO A 63 11.69 -6.07 2.68
N THR A 64 10.41 -6.14 3.04
CA THR A 64 9.92 -6.66 4.32
C THR A 64 9.86 -8.18 4.43
N GLY A 65 9.83 -8.91 3.30
CA GLY A 65 9.90 -10.38 3.27
C GLY A 65 8.63 -11.12 3.72
N GLN A 66 7.59 -10.42 4.18
CA GLN A 66 6.33 -11.03 4.61
C GLN A 66 5.56 -11.65 3.46
N VAL A 67 4.80 -12.71 3.76
CA VAL A 67 3.89 -13.35 2.82
C VAL A 67 2.48 -13.16 3.35
N SER A 68 1.64 -12.52 2.54
CA SER A 68 0.25 -12.28 2.93
C SER A 68 -0.53 -13.59 2.95
N THR A 69 -1.38 -13.73 3.97
CA THR A 69 -2.31 -14.86 4.08
C THR A 69 -3.43 -14.75 3.04
N LEU A 70 -4.03 -15.89 2.69
CA LEU A 70 -5.21 -15.91 1.84
C LEU A 70 -6.34 -15.04 2.41
N GLN A 71 -6.55 -15.07 3.72
CA GLN A 71 -7.57 -14.26 4.38
C GLN A 71 -7.34 -12.76 4.17
N GLN A 72 -6.10 -12.28 4.35
CA GLN A 72 -5.76 -10.87 4.11
C GLN A 72 -6.02 -10.45 2.65
N MET A 73 -5.68 -11.32 1.69
CA MET A 73 -5.89 -11.06 0.28
C MET A 73 -7.37 -11.08 -0.12
N LEU A 74 -8.18 -11.94 0.49
CA LEU A 74 -9.62 -11.98 0.24
C LEU A 74 -10.35 -10.72 0.75
N LEU A 75 -9.84 -10.09 1.81
CA LEU A 75 -10.37 -8.82 2.31
C LEU A 75 -10.15 -7.65 1.33
N LEU A 76 -9.29 -7.81 0.32
CA LEU A 76 -9.05 -6.81 -0.74
C LEU A 76 -9.99 -6.97 -1.94
N ASN A 77 -10.70 -8.11 -2.05
CA ASN A 77 -11.78 -8.26 -3.02
C ASN A 77 -13.02 -7.55 -2.47
N LEU A 78 -13.15 -6.27 -2.80
CA LEU A 78 -14.42 -5.54 -2.76
C LEU A 78 -15.50 -6.29 -3.56
#